data_AF-A0A821NAM2-F1
#
_entry.id   AF-A0A821NAM2-F1
#
_cell.length_a   1.000
_cell.length_b   1.000
_cell.length_c   1.000
_cell.angle_alpha   90.00
_cell.angle_beta   90.00
_cell.angle_gamma   90.00
#
_symmetry.space_group_name_H-M   'P 1'
#
loop_
_entity.id
_entity.type
_entity.pdbx_description
1 polymer ?
#
loop_
_entity_poly.entity_id
_entity_poly.type
_entity_poly.pdbx_seq_one_letter_code
_entity_poly.pdbx_strand_id
1 'polypeptide(L)'
;MEQAEKKLHRSEEALKKLQVQALDREENKDIALGTSKLNYLDPRISVAWCKKFIVPIEKIYSKTQRDKFRWAIDMATSDYHFYNYEGEIVLRNVDETNNDEDDEEQINSDDE
;
A
#
# COMPACT_ATOMS: atom_id res chain seq x y z
N MET A 1 28.06 -33.44 -10.22
CA MET A 1 27.03 -33.42 -9.16
C MET A 1 26.45 -32.02 -8.99
N GLU A 2 27.28 -30.98 -8.86
CA GLU A 2 26.87 -29.57 -8.70
C GLU A 2 25.85 -29.03 -9.75
N GLN A 3 25.98 -29.37 -11.04
CA GLN A 3 25.00 -28.94 -12.05
C GLN A 3 23.62 -29.59 -11.90
N ALA A 4 23.57 -30.83 -11.40
CA ALA A 4 22.33 -31.54 -11.16
C ALA A 4 21.62 -30.98 -9.92
N GLU A 5 22.37 -30.67 -8.86
CA GLU A 5 21.86 -30.00 -7.65
C GLU A 5 21.31 -28.61 -7.98
N LYS A 6 22.02 -27.80 -8.77
CA LYS A 6 21.51 -26.50 -9.24
C LYS A 6 20.24 -26.64 -10.07
N LYS A 7 20.11 -27.70 -10.88
CA LYS A 7 18.88 -27.97 -11.64
C LYS A 7 17.74 -28.38 -10.72
N LEU A 8 18.01 -29.26 -9.75
CA LEU A 8 17.02 -29.70 -8.76
C LEU A 8 16.49 -28.51 -7.97
N HIS A 9 17.38 -27.69 -7.43
CA HIS A 9 17.02 -26.51 -6.65
C HIS A 9 16.12 -25.53 -7.44
N ARG A 10 16.46 -25.24 -8.70
CA ARG A 10 15.61 -24.40 -9.56
C ARG A 10 14.22 -25.01 -9.81
N SER A 11 14.15 -26.33 -9.99
CA SER A 11 12.87 -27.02 -10.17
C SER A 11 12.03 -26.98 -8.89
N GLU A 12 12.65 -27.10 -7.72
CA GLU A 12 11.98 -26.98 -6.42
C GLU A 12 11.44 -25.57 -6.18
N GLU A 13 12.22 -24.52 -6.50
CA GLU A 13 11.77 -23.13 -6.41
C GLU A 13 10.59 -22.85 -7.35
N ALA A 14 10.66 -23.36 -8.59
CA ALA A 14 9.58 -23.22 -9.55
C ALA A 14 8.31 -23.94 -9.07
N LEU A 15 8.45 -25.14 -8.53
CA LEU A 15 7.34 -25.93 -7.98
C LEU A 15 6.69 -25.20 -6.80
N LYS A 16 7.49 -24.68 -5.86
CA LYS A 16 7.00 -23.91 -4.72
C LYS A 16 6.22 -22.67 -5.18
N LYS A 17 6.73 -21.95 -6.18
CA LYS A 17 6.05 -20.79 -6.75
C LYS A 17 4.69 -21.16 -7.36
N LEU A 18 4.62 -22.28 -8.09
CA LEU A 18 3.37 -22.74 -8.68
C LEU A 18 2.35 -23.18 -7.63
N GLN A 19 2.80 -23.84 -6.56
CA GLN A 19 1.94 -24.23 -5.44
C GLN A 19 1.31 -23.01 -4.76
N VAL A 20 2.11 -21.98 -4.45
CA VAL A 20 1.59 -20.73 -3.86
C VAL A 20 0.56 -20.09 -4.80
N GLN A 21 0.87 -19.97 -6.09
CA GLN A 21 -0.06 -19.40 -7.07
C GLN A 21 -1.34 -20.22 -7.26
N ALA A 22 -1.32 -21.54 -7.03
CA ALA A 22 -2.50 -22.38 -7.13
C ALA A 22 -3.41 -22.17 -5.91
N LEU A 23 -2.82 -22.15 -4.71
CA LEU A 23 -3.54 -21.89 -3.46
C LEU A 23 -4.15 -20.48 -3.46
N ASP A 24 -3.39 -19.47 -3.86
CA ASP A 24 -3.86 -18.08 -3.96
C ASP A 24 -5.09 -17.96 -4.87
N ARG A 25 -5.19 -18.74 -5.94
CA ARG A 25 -6.34 -18.72 -6.84
C ARG A 25 -7.54 -19.44 -6.26
N GLU A 26 -7.33 -20.57 -5.59
CA GLU A 26 -8.40 -21.37 -5.01
C GLU A 26 -9.04 -20.65 -3.81
N GLU A 27 -8.23 -20.07 -2.92
CA GLU A 27 -8.73 -19.36 -1.73
C GLU A 27 -9.46 -18.06 -2.10
N ASN A 28 -9.01 -17.38 -3.16
CA ASN A 28 -9.60 -16.10 -3.60
C ASN A 28 -10.72 -16.26 -4.64
N LYS A 29 -11.12 -17.48 -5.00
CA LYS A 29 -12.09 -17.69 -6.10
C LYS A 29 -13.45 -17.04 -5.85
N ASP A 30 -13.88 -16.97 -4.58
CA ASP A 30 -15.18 -16.44 -4.17
C ASP A 30 -15.08 -15.04 -3.52
N ILE A 31 -13.87 -14.45 -3.45
CA ILE A 31 -13.60 -13.23 -2.67
C ILE A 31 -13.07 -12.10 -3.55
N ALA A 32 -13.83 -11.00 -3.62
CA ALA A 32 -13.42 -9.79 -4.34
C ALA A 32 -12.56 -8.84 -3.48
N LEU A 33 -11.26 -9.11 -3.40
CA LEU A 33 -10.32 -8.31 -2.60
C LEU A 33 -10.11 -6.86 -3.08
N GLY A 34 -10.52 -6.53 -4.31
CA GLY A 34 -10.29 -5.20 -4.90
C GLY A 34 -10.99 -4.08 -4.16
N THR A 35 -12.23 -4.30 -3.72
CA THR A 35 -13.06 -3.25 -3.09
C THR A 35 -12.49 -2.82 -1.75
N SER A 36 -12.14 -3.78 -0.88
CA SER A 36 -11.55 -3.49 0.43
C SER A 36 -10.20 -2.81 0.30
N LYS A 37 -9.35 -3.32 -0.58
CA LYS A 37 -8.03 -2.75 -0.86
C LYS A 37 -8.06 -1.30 -1.34
N LEU A 38 -9.09 -0.90 -2.08
CA LEU A 38 -9.17 0.43 -2.68
C LEU A 38 -9.88 1.47 -1.82
N ASN A 39 -10.76 1.04 -0.93
CA ASN A 39 -11.73 1.92 -0.30
C ASN A 39 -11.81 1.79 1.24
N TYR A 40 -11.43 0.65 1.80
CA TYR A 40 -11.62 0.39 3.24
C TYR A 40 -10.31 0.21 4.01
N LEU A 41 -9.19 0.01 3.32
CA LEU A 41 -7.87 -0.09 3.94
C LEU A 41 -7.10 1.22 3.79
N ASP A 42 -6.48 1.68 4.87
CA ASP A 42 -5.54 2.80 4.81
C ASP A 42 -4.30 2.37 4.02
N PRO A 43 -4.00 2.98 2.87
CA PRO A 43 -2.89 2.59 2.01
C PRO A 43 -1.53 2.70 2.71
N ARG A 44 -1.39 3.56 3.74
CA ARG A 44 -0.15 3.74 4.50
C ARG A 44 0.27 2.46 5.23
N ILE A 45 -0.69 1.63 5.65
CA ILE A 45 -0.42 0.32 6.26
C ILE A 45 0.34 -0.57 5.27
N SER A 46 -0.16 -0.66 4.04
CA SER A 46 0.48 -1.47 2.99
C SER A 46 1.83 -0.88 2.54
N VAL A 47 1.93 0.44 2.46
CA VAL A 47 3.20 1.13 2.12
C VAL A 47 4.27 0.88 3.18
N ALA A 48 3.92 1.02 4.46
CA ALA A 48 4.84 0.79 5.57
C ALA A 48 5.34 -0.65 5.60
N TRP A 49 4.45 -1.62 5.38
CA TRP A 49 4.82 -3.02 5.24
C TRP A 49 5.80 -3.25 4.06
N CYS A 50 5.53 -2.63 2.90
CA CYS A 50 6.42 -2.72 1.75
C CYS A 50 7.83 -2.16 2.05
N LYS A 51 7.90 -1.00 2.72
CA LYS A 51 9.17 -0.38 3.13
C LYS A 51 9.92 -1.27 4.14
N LYS A 52 9.20 -1.84 5.12
CA LYS A 52 9.77 -2.69 6.18
C LYS A 52 10.39 -3.99 5.66
N PHE A 53 9.74 -4.62 4.67
CA PHE A 53 10.19 -5.91 4.11
C PHE A 53 10.84 -5.78 2.72
N ILE A 54 11.14 -4.56 2.27
CA ILE A 54 11.79 -4.29 0.98
C ILE A 54 11.01 -4.94 -0.19
N VAL A 55 9.67 -4.86 -0.12
CA VAL A 55 8.79 -5.36 -1.19
C VAL A 55 8.52 -4.22 -2.17
N PRO A 56 8.75 -4.42 -3.48
CA PRO A 56 8.46 -3.40 -4.47
C PRO A 56 6.96 -3.07 -4.50
N ILE A 57 6.62 -1.78 -4.36
CA ILE A 57 5.24 -1.31 -4.19
C ILE A 57 4.35 -1.64 -5.40
N GLU A 58 4.93 -1.79 -6.60
CA GLU A 58 4.25 -2.19 -7.81
C GLU A 58 3.73 -3.64 -7.80
N LYS A 59 4.24 -4.49 -6.89
CA LYS A 59 3.68 -5.82 -6.66
C LYS A 59 2.38 -5.78 -5.87
N ILE A 60 2.18 -4.72 -5.10
CA ILE A 60 0.97 -4.52 -4.30
C ILE A 60 -0.02 -3.62 -5.04
N TYR A 61 0.39 -2.48 -5.56
CA TYR A 61 -0.48 -1.52 -6.23
C TYR A 61 -0.16 -1.37 -7.71
N SER A 62 -1.19 -1.44 -8.57
CA SER A 62 -1.07 -1.14 -10.00
C SER A 62 -0.71 0.33 -10.22
N LYS A 63 -0.33 0.72 -11.45
CA LYS A 63 0.06 2.11 -11.77
C LYS A 63 -1.01 3.12 -11.33
N THR A 64 -2.25 2.91 -11.75
CA THR A 64 -3.40 3.75 -11.40
C THR A 64 -3.64 3.83 -9.90
N GLN A 65 -3.43 2.73 -9.17
CA GLN A 65 -3.59 2.70 -7.71
C GLN A 65 -2.49 3.48 -7.00
N ARG A 66 -1.25 3.42 -7.50
CA ARG A 66 -0.15 4.23 -6.96
C ARG A 66 -0.35 5.71 -7.19
N ASP A 67 -0.99 6.09 -8.30
CA ASP A 67 -1.35 7.48 -8.55
C ASP A 67 -2.45 7.94 -7.59
N LYS A 68 -3.49 7.12 -7.35
CA LYS A 68 -4.53 7.40 -6.34
C LYS A 68 -3.96 7.55 -4.92
N PHE A 69 -2.97 6.73 -4.56
CA PHE A 69 -2.39 6.67 -3.21
C PHE A 69 -1.02 7.34 -3.10
N ARG A 70 -0.72 8.28 -4.00
CA ARG A 70 0.58 8.97 -4.05
C ARG A 70 0.94 9.59 -2.70
N TRP A 71 -0.01 10.31 -2.11
CA TRP A 71 0.11 10.95 -0.80
C TRP A 71 0.59 9.97 0.29
N ALA A 72 0.07 8.74 0.29
CA ALA A 72 0.43 7.72 1.26
C ALA A 72 1.84 7.13 1.02
N ILE A 73 2.21 6.96 -0.26
CA ILE A 73 3.53 6.43 -0.65
C ILE A 73 4.66 7.38 -0.19
N ASP A 74 4.43 8.67 -0.38
CA ASP A 74 5.42 9.71 -0.10
C ASP A 74 5.55 9.94 1.42
N MET A 75 4.43 9.94 2.16
CA MET A 75 4.43 10.28 3.58
C MET A 75 4.74 9.11 4.54
N ALA A 76 4.36 7.88 4.20
CA ALA A 76 4.39 6.78 5.19
C ALA A 76 5.82 6.26 5.41
N THR A 77 6.22 6.08 6.66
CA THR A 77 7.50 5.44 7.04
C THR A 77 7.31 3.96 7.30
N SER A 78 8.41 3.20 7.49
CA SER A 78 8.35 1.76 7.82
C SER A 78 7.70 1.47 9.17
N ASP A 79 7.61 2.47 10.05
CA ASP A 79 7.13 2.35 11.43
C ASP A 79 5.72 2.95 11.61
N TYR A 80 4.98 3.15 10.52
CA TYR A 80 3.60 3.59 10.57
C TYR A 80 2.73 2.58 11.33
N HIS A 81 2.02 3.07 12.35
CA HIS A 81 1.00 2.32 13.08
C HIS A 81 -0.33 3.06 12.92
N PHE A 82 -1.37 2.33 12.49
CA PHE A 82 -2.70 2.91 12.32
C PHE A 82 -3.39 3.20 13.67
N TYR A 83 -3.14 2.34 14.66
CA TYR A 83 -3.57 2.52 16.05
C TYR A 83 -2.35 2.71 16.94
N ASN A 84 -2.45 3.52 17.99
CA ASN A 84 -1.46 3.49 19.07
C ASN A 84 -1.68 2.27 20.00
N TYR A 85 -0.75 2.04 20.94
CA TYR A 85 -0.82 0.91 21.88
C TYR A 85 -2.04 0.92 22.80
N GLU A 86 -2.77 2.04 22.87
CA GLU A 86 -3.98 2.21 23.67
C GLU A 86 -5.26 2.08 22.83
N GLY A 87 -5.14 1.82 21.51
CA GLY A 87 -6.27 1.68 20.60
C GLY A 87 -6.90 3.00 20.16
N GLU A 88 -6.29 4.13 20.48
CA GLU A 88 -6.72 5.44 20.01
C GLU A 88 -6.18 5.72 18.60
N ILE A 89 -6.97 6.45 17.82
CA ILE A 89 -6.56 6.96 16.52
C ILE A 89 -5.51 8.06 16.76
N VAL A 90 -4.32 7.90 16.19
CA VAL A 90 -3.29 8.94 16.21
C VAL A 90 -3.71 10.05 15.24
N LEU A 91 -4.47 11.01 15.75
CA LEU A 91 -4.65 12.28 15.05
C LEU A 91 -3.32 13.02 15.12
N ARG A 92 -2.74 13.31 13.95
CA ARG A 92 -1.62 14.25 13.88
C ARG A 92 -2.20 15.62 14.20
N ASN A 93 -1.65 16.31 15.20
CA ASN A 93 -1.94 17.72 15.40
C ASN A 93 -1.66 18.45 14.09
N VAL A 94 -2.67 19.13 13.55
CA VAL A 94 -2.60 19.89 12.29
C VAL A 94 -1.82 21.20 12.47
N ASP A 95 -1.40 21.53 13.69
CA ASP A 95 -0.84 22.84 14.06
C ASP A 95 0.69 22.99 13.84
N GLU A 96 1.26 22.37 12.81
CA GLU A 96 2.66 22.62 12.41
C GLU A 96 2.86 22.94 10.91
N THR A 97 1.83 23.45 10.24
CA THR A 97 2.01 24.19 8.98
C THR A 97 1.51 25.63 9.15
N ASN A 98 2.23 26.40 9.97
CA ASN A 98 2.22 27.86 9.85
C ASN A 98 3.36 28.25 8.92
N ASN A 99 3.01 28.54 7.67
CA ASN A 99 3.53 29.63 6.83
C ASN A 99 3.37 29.23 5.36
N ASP A 100 2.16 29.39 4.83
CA ASP A 100 1.94 29.79 3.44
C ASP A 100 0.74 30.75 3.51
N GLU A 101 1.06 32.05 3.53
CA GLU A 101 0.11 33.15 3.38
C GLU A 101 -0.51 33.11 1.97
N ASP A 102 -1.78 33.53 1.89
CA ASP A 102 -2.51 34.00 0.70
C ASP A 102 -2.83 32.91 -0.37
N ASP A 103 -4.08 32.62 -0.73
CA ASP A 103 -5.08 33.53 -1.28
C ASP A 103 -6.52 33.06 -0.95
N GLU A 104 -7.30 33.87 -0.24
CA GLU A 104 -8.77 33.75 -0.26
C GLU A 104 -9.29 34.39 -1.56
N GLU A 105 -9.63 33.57 -2.55
CA GLU A 105 -10.45 34.01 -3.68
C GLU A 105 -11.87 34.29 -3.18
N GLN A 106 -12.19 35.57 -3.04
CA GLN A 106 -13.55 36.06 -2.84
C GLN A 106 -14.42 35.69 -4.04
N ILE A 107 -15.42 34.84 -3.81
CA ILE A 107 -16.50 34.59 -4.75
C ILE A 107 -17.38 35.84 -4.76
N ASN A 108 -17.24 36.66 -5.81
CA ASN A 108 -18.20 37.72 -6.10
C ASN A 108 -19.52 37.07 -6.53
N SER A 109 -20.55 37.19 -5.69
CA SER A 109 -21.93 36.95 -6.08
C SER A 109 -22.48 38.21 -6.72
N ASP A 110 -22.33 38.35 -8.03
CA ASP A 110 -23.13 39.23 -8.87
C ASP A 110 -23.17 38.60 -10.27
N ASP A 111 -24.32 38.01 -10.62
CA ASP A 111 -24.95 38.22 -11.92
C ASP A 111 -26.38 37.64 -11.90
N GLU A 112 -27.26 38.41 -12.53
CA GLU A 112 -28.73 38.41 -12.58
C GLU A 112 -29.48 37.07 -12.79
#